data_AF-A0A897MTR2-F1
#
_entry.id   AF-A0A897MTR2-F1
#
_cell.length_a   1.000
_cell.length_b   1.000
_cell.length_c   1.000
_cell.angle_alpha   90.00
_cell.angle_beta   90.00
_cell.angle_gamma   90.00
#
_symmetry.space_group_name_H-M   'P 1'
#
loop_
_entity.id
_entity.type
_entity.pdbx_description
1 polymer ?
#
loop_
_entity_poly.entity_id
_entity_poly.type
_entity_poly.pdbx_seq_one_letter_code
_entity_poly.pdbx_strand_id
1 'polypeptide(L)'
;MYYLVMKRRAFLGLGATSVGVGALYSTGAFSSVSAGRGISMSASDDPAALVGLDIADEVESNSLNELLTVTNNFNNTFDFTIELTGDASKEDFNLVINGEEEGNFATVAVDPGSEESQQINIDIDGGGHNEADEISFDVDVSGQNGESVSLSRDGIGVTNPGPGGGNDDDEDPPEEGDEEDAEITLSFDNRSGNSDNRDYSWTTDPIIEGGSVEFRVNDDLIEDGLPQNEDDYRDSNGRSGDTVTVVLVNDDGDEVTSDSVTLP
;
A
#
# COMPACT_ATOMS: atom_id res chain seq x y z
N MET A 1 82.11 -53.09 -2.21
CA MET A 1 81.97 -52.80 -0.76
C MET A 1 81.34 -51.41 -0.63
N TYR A 2 80.41 -51.28 0.32
CA TYR A 2 79.55 -50.12 0.65
C TYR A 2 78.24 -49.95 -0.15
N TYR A 3 77.20 -50.56 0.42
CA TYR A 3 75.80 -50.18 0.29
C TYR A 3 75.52 -48.98 1.21
N LEU A 4 74.75 -48.00 0.74
CA LEU A 4 74.04 -47.05 1.60
C LEU A 4 72.58 -46.95 1.14
N VAL A 5 71.68 -47.11 2.11
CA VAL A 5 70.23 -47.19 1.99
C VAL A 5 69.61 -45.89 2.55
N MET A 6 68.36 -45.63 2.13
CA MET A 6 67.37 -44.65 2.64
C MET A 6 67.34 -43.31 1.91
N LYS A 7 66.21 -42.62 1.70
CA LYS A 7 64.74 -42.84 1.83
C LYS A 7 64.11 -41.54 1.26
N ARG A 8 62.95 -41.66 0.59
CA ARG A 8 61.72 -40.84 0.70
C ARG A 8 61.88 -39.30 0.66
N ARG A 9 61.21 -38.53 -0.20
CA ARG A 9 59.75 -38.33 -0.31
C ARG A 9 59.46 -37.31 -1.44
N ALA A 10 58.21 -37.35 -1.90
CA ALA A 10 57.46 -36.52 -2.86
C ALA A 10 57.88 -35.05 -3.04
N PHE A 11 57.56 -34.46 -4.21
CA PHE A 11 56.80 -33.21 -4.29
C PHE A 11 56.07 -33.08 -5.65
N LEU A 12 54.80 -32.68 -5.54
CA LEU A 12 53.88 -32.21 -6.58
C LEU A 12 54.47 -31.01 -7.34
N GLY A 13 54.19 -30.91 -8.64
CA GLY A 13 54.30 -29.65 -9.41
C GLY A 13 53.65 -29.84 -10.79
N LEU A 14 52.42 -29.38 -10.98
CA LEU A 14 52.04 -28.06 -11.53
C LEU A 14 52.30 -27.92 -13.04
N GLY A 15 51.19 -27.79 -13.79
CA GLY A 15 51.09 -26.82 -14.87
C GLY A 15 51.11 -27.36 -16.29
N ALA A 16 49.93 -27.39 -16.94
CA ALA A 16 49.71 -26.86 -18.29
C ALA A 16 48.24 -27.08 -18.68
N THR A 17 47.34 -26.18 -18.28
CA THR A 17 46.05 -26.01 -18.96
C THR A 17 46.24 -24.98 -20.06
N SER A 18 46.23 -25.45 -21.30
CA SER A 18 46.30 -24.67 -22.52
C SER A 18 45.08 -23.75 -22.65
N VAL A 19 45.31 -22.44 -22.75
CA VAL A 19 44.31 -21.48 -23.22
C VAL A 19 44.16 -21.67 -24.73
N GLY A 20 43.08 -22.32 -25.14
CA GLY A 20 42.67 -22.36 -26.54
C GLY A 20 42.13 -21.00 -26.93
N VAL A 21 42.91 -20.24 -27.70
CA VAL A 21 42.46 -19.02 -28.37
C VAL A 21 41.60 -19.44 -29.56
N GLY A 22 40.33 -19.75 -29.29
CA GLY A 22 39.30 -19.84 -30.31
C GLY A 22 38.99 -18.43 -30.80
N ALA A 23 39.14 -18.20 -32.10
CA ALA A 23 38.68 -16.99 -32.76
C ALA A 23 37.15 -16.88 -32.59
N LEU A 24 36.74 -16.19 -31.53
CA LEU A 24 35.37 -15.79 -31.29
C LEU A 24 35.05 -14.71 -32.32
N TYR A 25 34.45 -15.10 -33.44
CA TYR A 25 33.56 -14.22 -34.16
C TYR A 25 32.35 -14.00 -33.26
N SER A 26 32.53 -13.09 -32.29
CA SER A 26 31.50 -12.59 -31.40
C SER A 26 30.61 -11.65 -32.21
N THR A 27 29.66 -12.21 -32.94
CA THR A 27 28.41 -11.46 -33.16
C THR A 27 27.80 -11.32 -31.77
N GLY A 28 27.78 -10.11 -31.23
CA GLY A 28 27.33 -9.80 -29.86
C GLY A 28 25.83 -10.02 -29.64
N ALA A 29 25.33 -11.21 -29.98
CA ALA A 29 24.01 -11.69 -29.66
C ALA A 29 24.12 -12.48 -28.35
N PHE A 30 23.36 -12.01 -27.38
CA PHE A 30 23.44 -12.28 -25.95
C PHE A 30 23.66 -13.75 -25.54
N SER A 31 24.48 -13.94 -24.51
CA SER A 31 24.53 -15.14 -23.68
C SER A 31 24.18 -14.72 -22.26
N SER A 32 22.93 -14.88 -21.83
CA SER A 32 22.58 -14.73 -20.41
C SER A 32 22.28 -16.07 -19.77
N VAL A 33 22.66 -16.14 -18.50
CA VAL A 33 22.81 -17.30 -17.63
C VAL A 33 21.71 -17.23 -16.58
N SER A 34 21.01 -18.33 -16.33
CA SER A 34 20.15 -18.47 -15.14
C SER A 34 21.01 -18.76 -13.92
N ALA A 35 21.07 -17.83 -12.97
CA ALA A 35 21.67 -18.03 -11.66
C ALA A 35 20.72 -17.50 -10.58
N GLY A 36 20.20 -18.41 -9.75
CA GLY A 36 19.31 -18.10 -8.64
C GLY A 36 20.00 -17.26 -7.57
N ARG A 37 19.77 -15.95 -7.63
CA ARG A 37 19.74 -14.95 -6.55
C ARG A 37 19.55 -13.59 -7.23
N GLY A 38 18.43 -12.94 -6.92
CA GLY A 38 17.88 -11.74 -7.57
C GLY A 38 18.91 -10.80 -8.15
N ILE A 39 19.03 -10.83 -9.48
CA ILE A 39 19.54 -9.70 -10.26
C ILE A 39 18.33 -9.26 -11.06
N SER A 40 17.72 -8.15 -10.64
CA SER A 40 16.79 -7.38 -11.46
C SER A 40 17.55 -6.99 -12.73
N MET A 41 17.18 -7.57 -13.87
CA MET A 41 17.62 -7.04 -15.15
C MET A 41 16.86 -5.74 -15.33
N SER A 42 17.56 -4.62 -15.13
CA SER A 42 17.04 -3.31 -15.49
C SER A 42 16.61 -3.36 -16.96
N ALA A 43 15.36 -3.02 -17.23
CA ALA A 43 14.99 -2.53 -18.55
C ALA A 43 16.01 -1.43 -18.87
N SER A 44 16.81 -1.65 -19.91
CA SER A 44 17.81 -0.67 -20.32
C SER A 44 17.07 0.40 -21.12
N ASP A 45 17.34 1.68 -20.85
CA ASP A 45 16.93 2.82 -21.71
C ASP A 45 17.61 2.80 -23.10
N ASP A 46 18.08 1.62 -23.54
CA ASP A 46 18.66 1.45 -24.85
C ASP A 46 17.52 1.44 -25.87
N PRO A 47 17.52 2.32 -26.88
CA PRO A 47 16.54 2.24 -27.97
C PRO A 47 16.59 0.91 -28.75
N ALA A 48 17.59 0.05 -28.51
CA ALA A 48 17.64 -1.32 -29.00
C ALA A 48 17.06 -2.38 -28.02
N ALA A 49 16.46 -1.97 -26.89
CA ALA A 49 15.79 -2.87 -25.97
C ALA A 49 14.58 -3.53 -26.64
N LEU A 50 14.41 -4.82 -26.40
CA LEU A 50 13.36 -5.61 -27.05
C LEU A 50 11.95 -5.25 -26.53
N VAL A 51 11.88 -4.77 -25.29
CA VAL A 51 10.70 -4.20 -24.66
C VAL A 51 11.11 -2.86 -24.06
N GLY A 52 10.39 -1.80 -24.41
CA GLY A 52 10.52 -0.49 -23.78
C GLY A 52 9.45 -0.33 -22.70
N LEU A 53 9.85 0.11 -21.51
CA LEU A 53 8.96 0.48 -20.41
C LEU A 53 9.32 1.91 -20.02
N ASP A 54 8.39 2.82 -20.18
CA ASP A 54 8.52 4.22 -19.75
C ASP A 54 7.56 4.44 -18.58
N ILE A 55 8.10 4.55 -17.38
CA ILE A 55 7.35 4.52 -16.12
C ILE A 55 7.31 5.93 -15.55
N ALA A 56 6.13 6.40 -15.12
CA ALA A 56 6.01 7.68 -14.44
C ALA A 56 6.75 7.68 -13.09
N ASP A 57 7.41 8.79 -12.76
CA ASP A 57 8.06 8.95 -11.45
C ASP A 57 7.04 9.27 -10.35
N GLU A 58 5.98 10.00 -10.71
CA GLU A 58 4.93 10.48 -9.81
C GLU A 58 3.57 10.47 -10.52
N VAL A 59 2.50 10.31 -9.74
CA VAL A 59 1.10 10.40 -10.18
C VAL A 59 0.29 11.27 -9.23
N GLU A 60 -0.74 11.95 -9.72
CA GLU A 60 -1.60 12.83 -8.92
C GLU A 60 -2.84 12.07 -8.41
N SER A 61 -3.14 12.13 -7.11
CA SER A 61 -4.40 11.57 -6.60
C SER A 61 -5.61 12.29 -7.19
N ASN A 62 -6.78 11.64 -7.22
CA ASN A 62 -8.02 12.19 -7.78
C ASN A 62 -7.96 12.50 -9.28
N SER A 63 -7.06 11.86 -10.02
CA SER A 63 -6.95 12.08 -11.45
C SER A 63 -6.48 10.82 -12.17
N LEU A 64 -6.85 10.75 -13.44
CA LEU A 64 -6.35 9.73 -14.35
C LEU A 64 -4.94 10.12 -14.80
N ASN A 65 -3.94 9.35 -14.37
CA ASN A 65 -2.53 9.59 -14.67
C ASN A 65 -1.98 8.52 -15.60
N GLU A 66 -0.97 8.88 -16.39
CA GLU A 66 -0.13 7.88 -17.04
C GLU A 66 0.74 7.19 -15.99
N LEU A 67 0.62 5.87 -15.88
CA LEU A 67 1.47 5.08 -14.99
C LEU A 67 2.68 4.52 -15.73
N LEU A 68 2.43 3.95 -16.92
CA LEU A 68 3.40 3.24 -17.72
C LEU A 68 3.02 3.29 -19.20
N THR A 69 4.00 3.56 -20.05
CA THR A 69 3.92 3.29 -21.49
C THR A 69 4.78 2.08 -21.84
N VAL A 70 4.17 1.08 -22.50
CA VAL A 70 4.87 -0.12 -22.97
C VAL A 70 5.09 -0.06 -24.48
N THR A 71 6.28 -0.47 -24.93
CA THR A 71 6.65 -0.53 -26.34
C THR A 71 7.16 -1.92 -26.70
N ASN A 72 6.57 -2.53 -27.72
CA ASN A 72 6.99 -3.82 -28.25
C ASN A 72 7.88 -3.63 -29.50
N ASN A 73 9.19 -3.86 -29.34
CA ASN A 73 10.16 -3.77 -30.44
C ASN A 73 10.42 -5.13 -31.12
N PHE A 74 9.64 -6.18 -30.82
CA PHE A 74 9.71 -7.46 -31.51
C PHE A 74 8.95 -7.45 -32.85
N ASN A 75 8.98 -8.58 -33.54
CA ASN A 75 8.17 -8.83 -34.74
C ASN A 75 6.90 -9.68 -34.46
N ASN A 76 6.63 -9.96 -33.18
CA ASN A 76 5.47 -10.74 -32.73
C ASN A 76 4.73 -9.95 -31.64
N THR A 77 3.44 -10.21 -31.48
CA THR A 77 2.63 -9.68 -30.38
C THR A 77 3.07 -10.27 -29.04
N PHE A 78 3.05 -9.44 -27.99
CA PHE A 78 3.33 -9.84 -26.61
C PHE A 78 2.16 -9.46 -25.71
N ASP A 79 1.87 -10.30 -24.73
CA ASP A 79 0.90 -10.01 -23.68
C ASP A 79 1.64 -9.40 -22.48
N PHE A 80 1.25 -8.19 -22.10
CA PHE A 80 1.73 -7.45 -20.94
C PHE A 80 0.69 -7.56 -19.85
N THR A 81 1.06 -8.15 -18.73
CA THR A 81 0.23 -8.30 -17.54
C THR A 81 0.76 -7.36 -16.48
N ILE A 82 -0.09 -6.50 -15.95
CA ILE A 82 0.23 -5.50 -14.95
C ILE A 82 -0.61 -5.78 -13.72
N GLU A 83 0.03 -5.85 -12.56
CA GLU A 83 -0.62 -6.09 -11.28
C GLU A 83 -0.17 -5.03 -10.28
N LEU A 84 -1.11 -4.27 -9.72
CA LEU A 84 -0.82 -3.35 -8.61
C LEU A 84 -0.55 -4.16 -7.35
N THR A 85 0.49 -3.78 -6.61
CA THR A 85 0.96 -4.49 -5.42
C THR A 85 1.08 -3.54 -4.22
N GLY A 86 1.28 -4.10 -3.03
CA GLY A 86 1.39 -3.29 -1.81
C GLY A 86 0.10 -2.52 -1.50
N ASP A 87 0.24 -1.26 -1.09
CA ASP A 87 -0.92 -0.42 -0.78
C ASP A 87 -1.76 -0.07 -2.01
N ALA A 88 -1.16 -0.08 -3.20
CA ALA A 88 -1.86 0.12 -4.46
C ALA A 88 -2.75 -1.08 -4.88
N SER A 89 -2.68 -2.21 -4.17
CA SER A 89 -3.58 -3.35 -4.42
C SER A 89 -4.96 -3.22 -3.78
N LYS A 90 -5.19 -2.16 -2.98
CA LYS A 90 -6.46 -1.83 -2.33
C LYS A 90 -7.49 -1.31 -3.35
N GLU A 91 -8.76 -1.24 -2.94
CA GLU A 91 -9.90 -0.94 -3.84
C GLU A 91 -9.89 0.48 -4.44
N ASP A 92 -9.01 1.37 -3.95
CA ASP A 92 -8.97 2.77 -4.37
C ASP A 92 -8.09 3.04 -5.61
N PHE A 93 -7.41 2.02 -6.12
CA PHE A 93 -6.55 2.11 -7.31
C PHE A 93 -7.06 1.22 -8.42
N ASN A 94 -7.29 1.82 -9.59
CA ASN A 94 -7.77 1.10 -10.76
C ASN A 94 -6.84 1.36 -11.94
N LEU A 95 -6.34 0.29 -12.56
CA LEU A 95 -5.72 0.35 -13.87
C LEU A 95 -6.79 0.73 -14.89
N VAL A 96 -6.44 1.65 -15.79
CA VAL A 96 -7.30 2.08 -16.88
C VAL A 96 -6.58 1.87 -18.20
N ILE A 97 -7.15 1.01 -19.04
CA ILE A 97 -6.60 0.68 -20.36
C ILE A 97 -7.64 1.02 -21.41
N ASN A 98 -7.24 1.82 -22.41
CA ASN A 98 -8.14 2.28 -23.49
C ASN A 98 -9.42 2.99 -22.99
N GLY A 99 -9.37 3.57 -21.79
CA GLY A 99 -10.49 4.28 -21.16
C GLY A 99 -11.49 3.38 -20.42
N GLU A 100 -11.17 2.09 -20.24
CA GLU A 100 -11.95 1.15 -19.44
C GLU A 100 -11.19 0.83 -18.14
N GLU A 101 -11.91 0.78 -17.01
CA GLU A 101 -11.38 0.36 -15.72
C GLU A 101 -11.22 -1.17 -15.68
N GLU A 102 -10.02 -1.62 -15.31
CA GLU A 102 -9.65 -3.04 -15.26
C GLU A 102 -9.48 -3.54 -13.81
N GLY A 103 -9.51 -2.64 -12.82
CA GLY A 103 -9.21 -2.95 -11.42
C GLY A 103 -7.71 -2.96 -11.14
N ASN A 104 -7.25 -3.75 -10.16
CA ASN A 104 -5.84 -3.83 -9.78
C ASN A 104 -4.99 -4.75 -10.67
N PHE A 105 -5.57 -5.34 -11.71
CA PHE A 105 -4.91 -6.29 -12.60
C PHE A 105 -5.41 -6.13 -14.03
N ALA A 106 -4.50 -6.05 -14.99
CA ALA A 106 -4.87 -5.95 -16.40
C ALA A 106 -3.90 -6.70 -17.31
N THR A 107 -4.41 -7.24 -18.43
CA THR A 107 -3.58 -7.84 -19.48
C THR A 107 -3.87 -7.18 -20.81
N VAL A 108 -2.83 -6.69 -21.48
CA VAL A 108 -2.92 -6.05 -22.80
C VAL A 108 -1.98 -6.70 -23.81
N ALA A 109 -2.51 -6.99 -24.99
CA ALA A 109 -1.73 -7.49 -26.12
C ALA A 109 -1.18 -6.29 -26.92
N VAL A 110 0.14 -6.24 -27.10
CA VAL A 110 0.82 -5.16 -27.82
C VAL A 110 1.46 -5.73 -29.07
N ASP A 111 0.99 -5.26 -30.22
CA ASP A 111 1.48 -5.68 -31.53
C ASP A 111 2.90 -5.14 -31.83
N PRO A 112 3.63 -5.76 -32.76
CA PRO A 112 4.99 -5.35 -33.08
C PRO A 112 5.04 -4.00 -33.80
N GLY A 113 5.89 -3.08 -33.34
CA GLY A 113 6.20 -1.83 -34.05
C GLY A 113 6.41 -0.64 -33.13
N SER A 114 7.38 0.23 -33.45
CA SER A 114 7.75 1.38 -32.61
C SER A 114 6.72 2.52 -32.58
N GLU A 115 5.68 2.47 -33.41
CA GLU A 115 4.58 3.45 -33.40
C GLU A 115 3.37 2.95 -32.58
N GLU A 116 3.39 1.69 -32.15
CA GLU A 116 2.29 1.01 -31.45
C GLU A 116 2.61 0.87 -29.95
N SER A 117 2.99 2.00 -29.32
CA SER A 117 3.12 2.05 -27.87
C SER A 117 1.74 1.99 -27.23
N GLN A 118 1.58 1.15 -26.20
CA GLN A 118 0.36 1.12 -25.40
C GLN A 118 0.58 1.91 -24.12
N GLN A 119 -0.24 2.94 -23.92
CA GLN A 119 -0.31 3.69 -22.67
C GLN A 119 -1.22 2.93 -21.69
N ILE A 120 -0.77 2.79 -20.46
CA ILE A 120 -1.50 2.22 -19.34
C ILE A 120 -1.60 3.32 -18.29
N ASN A 121 -2.83 3.70 -17.99
CA ASN A 121 -3.12 4.73 -17.02
C ASN A 121 -3.50 4.10 -15.68
N ILE A 122 -3.40 4.90 -14.63
CA ILE A 122 -3.93 4.58 -13.31
C ILE A 122 -4.91 5.67 -12.92
N ASP A 123 -6.07 5.23 -12.45
CA ASP A 123 -7.04 6.06 -11.76
C ASP A 123 -6.90 5.84 -10.25
N ILE A 124 -6.86 6.95 -9.53
CA ILE A 124 -6.64 6.99 -8.10
C ILE A 124 -7.86 7.70 -7.52
N ASP A 125 -8.85 6.91 -7.12
CA ASP A 125 -10.13 7.40 -6.62
C ASP A 125 -9.91 8.10 -5.28
N GLY A 126 -9.76 9.42 -5.26
CA GLY A 126 -9.52 10.14 -4.00
C GLY A 126 -10.78 10.42 -3.21
N GLY A 127 -11.61 9.38 -3.03
CA GLY A 127 -12.75 9.33 -2.12
C GLY A 127 -12.38 9.43 -0.63
N GLY A 128 -11.48 10.35 -0.29
CA GLY A 128 -11.18 10.78 1.08
C GLY A 128 -10.09 10.01 1.82
N HIS A 129 -9.60 8.87 1.31
CA HIS A 129 -8.76 7.96 2.10
C HIS A 129 -7.53 7.38 1.41
N ASN A 130 -7.05 8.00 0.32
CA ASN A 130 -5.81 7.55 -0.31
C ASN A 130 -4.60 8.06 0.48
N GLU A 131 -4.27 7.32 1.54
CA GLU A 131 -3.08 7.50 2.38
C GLU A 131 -1.81 6.91 1.75
N ALA A 132 -1.91 6.27 0.57
CA ALA A 132 -0.72 5.71 -0.05
C ALA A 132 0.17 6.83 -0.58
N ASP A 133 1.31 7.03 0.07
CA ASP A 133 2.37 7.93 -0.41
C ASP A 133 3.09 7.38 -1.66
N GLU A 134 3.00 6.06 -1.89
CA GLU A 134 3.72 5.36 -2.93
C GLU A 134 2.88 4.25 -3.59
N ILE A 135 3.10 4.04 -4.89
CA ILE A 135 2.53 2.95 -5.68
C ILE A 135 3.61 1.93 -6.05
N SER A 136 3.24 0.66 -5.96
CA SER A 136 4.02 -0.49 -6.42
C SER A 136 3.22 -1.31 -7.42
N PHE A 137 3.92 -1.90 -8.39
CA PHE A 137 3.31 -2.79 -9.39
C PHE A 137 4.34 -3.77 -9.98
N ASP A 138 3.81 -4.89 -10.46
CA ASP A 138 4.55 -5.89 -11.24
C ASP A 138 4.12 -5.85 -12.70
N VAL A 139 5.07 -6.10 -13.61
CA VAL A 139 4.83 -6.26 -15.05
C VAL A 139 5.40 -7.59 -15.51
N ASP A 140 4.53 -8.46 -15.99
CA ASP A 140 4.87 -9.72 -16.64
C ASP A 140 4.61 -9.63 -18.14
N VAL A 141 5.65 -9.85 -18.94
CA VAL A 141 5.59 -9.83 -20.39
C VAL A 141 5.75 -11.26 -20.88
N SER A 142 4.83 -11.75 -21.70
CA SER A 142 4.87 -13.11 -22.25
C SER A 142 4.67 -13.14 -23.77
N GLY A 143 5.56 -13.87 -24.44
CA GLY A 143 5.56 -14.07 -25.88
C GLY A 143 5.02 -15.44 -26.27
N GLN A 144 4.48 -15.54 -27.48
CA GLN A 144 3.86 -16.78 -27.98
C GLN A 144 4.84 -17.95 -28.13
N ASN A 145 6.16 -17.72 -28.18
CA ASN A 145 7.17 -18.78 -28.30
C ASN A 145 7.86 -19.09 -26.96
N GLY A 146 7.27 -18.64 -25.84
CA GLY A 146 7.78 -18.90 -24.50
C GLY A 146 8.85 -17.91 -24.02
N GLU A 147 9.01 -16.78 -24.71
CA GLU A 147 9.74 -15.63 -24.18
C GLU A 147 8.98 -15.06 -22.97
N SER A 148 9.69 -14.72 -21.89
CA SER A 148 9.08 -14.01 -20.77
C SER A 148 10.05 -13.04 -20.11
N VAL A 149 9.52 -11.93 -19.61
CA VAL A 149 10.24 -10.92 -18.82
C VAL A 149 9.34 -10.52 -17.66
N SER A 150 9.90 -10.37 -16.47
CA SER A 150 9.18 -9.89 -15.29
C SER A 150 9.94 -8.71 -14.71
N LEU A 151 9.21 -7.65 -14.34
CA LEU A 151 9.71 -6.46 -13.66
C LEU A 151 8.85 -6.20 -12.43
N SER A 152 9.47 -5.78 -11.34
CA SER A 152 8.78 -5.19 -10.19
C SER A 152 9.26 -3.77 -10.02
N ARG A 153 8.33 -2.84 -9.81
CA ARG A 153 8.62 -1.43 -9.55
C ARG A 153 7.89 -0.98 -8.29
N ASP A 154 8.65 -0.34 -7.41
CA ASP A 154 8.16 0.25 -6.17
C ASP A 154 8.46 1.75 -6.15
N GLY A 155 7.75 2.49 -5.30
CA GLY A 155 8.08 3.86 -4.95
C GLY A 155 7.76 4.89 -6.03
N ILE A 156 6.66 4.71 -6.77
CA ILE A 156 6.09 5.81 -7.57
C ILE A 156 5.37 6.73 -6.62
N GLY A 157 5.79 8.00 -6.54
CA GLY A 157 5.21 8.94 -5.59
C GLY A 157 3.77 9.29 -5.95
N VAL A 158 2.89 9.30 -4.94
CA VAL A 158 1.53 9.83 -5.09
C VAL A 158 1.52 11.25 -4.55
N THR A 159 1.23 12.20 -5.43
CA THR A 159 1.08 13.60 -5.03
C THR A 159 -0.39 13.90 -4.84
N ASN A 160 -0.75 14.44 -3.67
CA ASN A 160 -2.07 15.00 -3.48
C ASN A 160 -2.00 16.48 -3.90
N PRO A 161 -2.70 16.91 -4.97
CA PRO A 161 -2.68 18.32 -5.40
C PRO A 161 -3.25 19.29 -4.35
N GLY A 162 -3.74 18.75 -3.22
CA GLY A 162 -4.34 19.50 -2.14
C GLY A 162 -5.77 19.89 -2.48
N PRO A 163 -6.62 20.13 -1.47
CA PRO A 163 -7.90 20.79 -1.72
C PRO A 163 -7.55 22.18 -2.27
N GLY A 164 -7.82 22.39 -3.57
CA GLY A 164 -7.35 23.56 -4.30
C GLY A 164 -7.50 24.84 -3.48
N GLY A 165 -6.36 25.45 -3.13
CA GLY A 165 -6.32 26.71 -2.40
C GLY A 165 -7.11 27.75 -3.18
N GLY A 166 -8.29 28.09 -2.66
CA GLY A 166 -9.00 29.29 -3.06
C GLY A 166 -8.06 30.47 -2.92
N ASN A 167 -8.09 31.41 -3.87
CA ASN A 167 -7.26 32.59 -3.81
C ASN A 167 -7.59 33.40 -2.54
N ASP A 168 -6.71 33.33 -1.54
CA ASP A 168 -6.71 34.16 -0.33
C ASP A 168 -6.29 35.60 -0.65
N ASP A 169 -7.13 36.35 -1.38
CA ASP A 169 -7.02 37.81 -1.48
C ASP A 169 -8.05 38.55 -0.59
N ASP A 170 -8.81 37.82 0.24
CA ASP A 170 -9.60 38.39 1.33
C ASP A 170 -9.11 37.77 2.65
N GLU A 171 -8.35 38.56 3.43
CA GLU A 171 -7.94 38.24 4.79
C GLU A 171 -9.17 38.12 5.71
N ASP A 172 -9.89 37.01 5.64
CA ASP A 172 -10.71 36.55 6.75
C ASP A 172 -9.83 35.69 7.66
N PRO A 173 -9.82 35.94 8.98
CA PRO A 173 -9.05 35.15 9.94
C PRO A 173 -9.45 33.67 9.80
N PRO A 174 -8.52 32.73 10.04
CA PRO A 174 -8.79 31.31 9.85
C PRO A 174 -10.09 30.95 10.58
N GLU A 175 -11.09 30.51 9.84
CA GLU A 175 -12.20 29.77 10.41
C GLU A 175 -11.55 28.54 11.05
N GLU A 176 -11.54 28.51 12.39
CA GLU A 176 -11.22 27.31 13.14
C GLU A 176 -12.15 26.24 12.58
N GLY A 177 -11.57 25.20 11.97
CA GLY A 177 -12.35 24.10 11.43
C GLY A 177 -13.27 23.62 12.53
N ASP A 178 -14.56 23.51 12.21
CA ASP A 178 -15.58 23.02 13.12
C ASP A 178 -15.07 21.67 13.66
N GLU A 179 -14.54 21.67 14.89
CA GLU A 179 -14.25 20.45 15.63
C GLU A 179 -15.62 19.78 15.79
N GLU A 180 -15.89 18.75 14.98
CA GLU A 180 -17.13 18.00 15.10
C GLU A 180 -17.08 17.26 16.45
N ASP A 181 -17.77 17.83 17.44
CA ASP A 181 -18.03 17.18 18.72
C ASP A 181 -18.70 15.82 18.47
N ALA A 182 -18.15 14.76 19.07
CA ALA A 182 -18.81 13.45 19.02
C ALA A 182 -19.95 13.41 20.05
N GLU A 183 -21.17 13.15 19.59
CA GLU A 183 -22.30 12.85 20.47
C GLU A 183 -22.37 11.34 20.73
N ILE A 184 -22.22 10.94 21.99
CA ILE A 184 -22.35 9.57 22.48
C ILE A 184 -23.66 9.45 23.24
N THR A 185 -24.65 8.76 22.67
CA THR A 185 -25.93 8.50 23.34
C THR A 185 -25.93 7.16 24.06
N LEU A 186 -26.25 7.15 25.36
CA LEU A 186 -26.41 5.94 26.17
C LEU A 186 -27.85 5.77 26.65
N SER A 187 -28.45 4.64 26.32
CA SER A 187 -29.79 4.27 26.78
C SER A 187 -29.71 3.25 27.92
N PHE A 188 -30.37 3.51 29.05
CA PHE A 188 -30.44 2.56 30.17
C PHE A 188 -31.84 1.95 30.30
N ASP A 189 -31.94 0.62 30.15
CA ASP A 189 -33.18 -0.11 30.38
C ASP A 189 -33.39 -0.36 31.88
N ASN A 190 -34.41 0.30 32.44
CA ASN A 190 -34.81 0.07 33.81
C ASN A 190 -35.62 -1.23 33.93
N ARG A 191 -34.91 -2.34 34.20
CA ARG A 191 -35.46 -3.69 34.40
C ARG A 191 -36.47 -3.86 35.55
N SER A 192 -36.87 -2.79 36.25
CA SER A 192 -37.85 -2.85 37.36
C SER A 192 -39.30 -3.15 36.92
N GLY A 193 -39.56 -3.38 35.63
CA GLY A 193 -40.88 -3.71 35.10
C GLY A 193 -41.79 -2.50 34.91
N ASN A 194 -41.23 -1.29 35.04
CA ASN A 194 -41.85 -0.04 34.63
C ASN A 194 -41.20 0.38 33.29
N SER A 195 -42.00 0.59 32.25
CA SER A 195 -41.58 0.78 30.85
C SER A 195 -40.88 2.12 30.56
N ASP A 196 -40.32 2.77 31.57
CA ASP A 196 -39.70 4.08 31.45
C ASP A 196 -38.21 3.88 31.12
N ASN A 197 -37.91 3.58 29.85
CA ASN A 197 -36.55 3.66 29.33
C ASN A 197 -36.07 5.10 29.47
N ARG A 198 -34.84 5.30 29.95
CA ARG A 198 -34.24 6.64 30.01
C ARG A 198 -32.98 6.67 29.18
N ASP A 199 -32.95 7.61 28.26
CA ASP A 199 -31.80 7.90 27.43
C ASP A 199 -31.03 9.06 28.07
N TYR A 200 -29.72 8.88 28.21
CA TYR A 200 -28.78 9.89 28.65
C TYR A 200 -27.79 10.10 27.50
N SER A 201 -27.74 11.31 26.95
CA SER A 201 -26.76 11.67 25.93
C SER A 201 -25.58 12.40 26.59
N TRP A 202 -24.38 12.06 26.14
CA TRP A 202 -23.13 12.71 26.47
C TRP A 202 -22.49 13.23 25.20
N THR A 203 -21.95 14.44 25.25
CA THR A 203 -21.13 14.98 24.16
C THR A 203 -19.70 15.01 24.67
N THR A 204 -18.77 14.42 23.92
CA THR A 204 -17.34 14.49 24.24
C THR A 204 -16.66 15.47 23.29
N ASP A 205 -15.96 16.45 23.86
CA ASP A 205 -15.05 17.37 23.13
C ASP A 205 -13.95 16.55 22.41
N PRO A 206 -13.29 17.12 21.38
CA PRO A 206 -13.15 16.53 20.03
C PRO A 206 -12.56 15.13 19.99
N ILE A 207 -12.94 14.42 18.93
CA ILE A 207 -12.44 13.08 18.61
C ILE A 207 -10.91 13.07 18.67
N ILE A 208 -10.37 12.27 19.58
CA ILE A 208 -8.93 12.06 19.68
C ILE A 208 -8.59 10.91 18.75
N GLU A 209 -7.75 11.15 17.75
CA GLU A 209 -7.25 10.10 16.86
C GLU A 209 -6.65 8.96 17.69
N GLY A 210 -7.19 7.74 17.50
CA GLY A 210 -6.82 6.53 18.23
C GLY A 210 -7.43 6.38 19.64
N GLY A 211 -8.09 7.42 20.16
CA GLY A 211 -8.72 7.40 21.47
C GLY A 211 -9.95 6.48 21.52
N SER A 212 -10.35 6.10 22.73
CA SER A 212 -11.52 5.27 22.98
C SER A 212 -12.31 5.71 24.20
N VAL A 213 -13.48 5.11 24.40
CA VAL A 213 -14.38 5.43 25.51
C VAL A 213 -14.46 4.25 26.46
N GLU A 214 -14.37 4.52 27.76
CA GLU A 214 -14.66 3.57 28.82
C GLU A 214 -15.98 3.94 29.54
N PHE A 215 -16.74 2.91 29.90
CA PHE A 215 -17.92 3.02 30.72
C PHE A 215 -17.70 2.39 32.09
N ARG A 216 -17.94 3.17 33.14
CA ARG A 216 -17.81 2.73 34.53
C ARG A 216 -19.13 2.91 35.26
N VAL A 217 -19.45 1.97 36.15
CA VAL A 217 -20.61 2.07 37.07
C VAL A 217 -20.10 1.91 38.49
N ASN A 218 -20.26 2.94 39.32
CA ASN A 218 -19.72 3.01 40.68
C ASN A 218 -18.20 2.75 40.71
N ASP A 219 -17.46 3.36 39.77
CA ASP A 219 -16.02 3.18 39.53
C ASP A 219 -15.58 1.80 39.03
N ASP A 220 -16.49 0.83 38.91
CA ASP A 220 -16.20 -0.46 38.30
C ASP A 220 -16.27 -0.34 36.77
N LEU A 221 -15.17 -0.69 36.09
CA LEU A 221 -15.12 -0.75 34.62
C LEU A 221 -16.11 -1.82 34.13
N ILE A 222 -17.09 -1.37 33.36
CA ILE A 222 -18.07 -2.24 32.71
C ILE A 222 -17.59 -2.58 31.31
N GLU A 223 -17.01 -1.60 30.62
CA GLU A 223 -16.57 -1.73 29.24
C GLU A 223 -15.49 -0.71 28.87
N ASP A 224 -14.58 -1.09 27.97
CA ASP A 224 -13.45 -0.29 27.49
C ASP A 224 -13.25 -0.43 25.98
N GLY A 225 -12.42 0.45 25.40
CA GLY A 225 -11.96 0.34 24.01
C GLY A 225 -13.01 0.67 22.96
N LEU A 226 -14.01 1.49 23.30
CA LEU A 226 -15.11 1.79 22.38
C LEU A 226 -14.77 2.94 21.43
N PRO A 227 -15.11 2.82 20.14
CA PRO A 227 -14.85 3.88 19.18
C PRO A 227 -15.69 5.12 19.51
N GLN A 228 -15.12 6.31 19.27
CA GLN A 228 -15.74 7.59 19.62
C GLN A 228 -16.84 8.04 18.63
N ASN A 229 -17.19 7.24 17.62
CA ASN A 229 -18.01 7.67 16.48
C ASN A 229 -19.25 6.79 16.21
N GLU A 230 -19.64 5.89 17.12
CA GLU A 230 -20.82 5.05 16.94
C GLU A 230 -21.95 5.41 17.92
N ASP A 231 -23.14 5.70 17.37
CA ASP A 231 -24.43 5.69 18.08
C ASP A 231 -24.71 4.25 18.57
N ASP A 232 -24.11 3.85 19.69
CA ASP A 232 -24.27 2.48 20.20
C ASP A 232 -25.28 2.37 21.35
N TYR A 233 -26.28 1.52 21.14
CA TYR A 233 -27.32 1.20 22.11
C TYR A 233 -26.84 0.08 23.04
N ARG A 234 -26.70 0.35 24.35
CA ARG A 234 -26.15 -0.65 25.28
C ARG A 234 -26.94 -0.82 26.59
N ASP A 235 -27.38 -2.07 26.82
CA ASP A 235 -28.09 -2.50 28.03
C ASP A 235 -27.09 -2.75 29.17
N SER A 236 -26.94 -1.79 30.08
CA SER A 236 -26.22 -1.99 31.34
C SER A 236 -27.21 -2.11 32.52
N ASN A 237 -26.90 -3.00 33.47
CA ASN A 237 -27.78 -3.25 34.63
C ASN A 237 -27.64 -2.19 35.75
N GLY A 238 -27.57 -0.91 35.40
CA GLY A 238 -27.54 0.18 36.35
C GLY A 238 -28.78 0.19 37.25
N ARG A 239 -28.61 0.44 38.54
CA ARG A 239 -29.67 0.60 39.53
C ARG A 239 -29.83 2.06 39.92
N SER A 240 -31.02 2.42 40.38
CA SER A 240 -31.26 3.71 41.04
C SER A 240 -30.22 3.93 42.15
N GLY A 241 -29.53 5.06 42.09
CA GLY A 241 -28.42 5.44 42.97
C GLY A 241 -27.03 5.07 42.46
N ASP A 242 -26.91 4.27 41.40
CA ASP A 242 -25.61 3.99 40.78
C ASP A 242 -25.10 5.24 40.06
N THR A 243 -23.79 5.46 40.10
CA THR A 243 -23.13 6.53 39.33
C THR A 243 -22.52 5.92 38.09
N VAL A 244 -22.96 6.38 36.93
CA VAL A 244 -22.36 6.04 35.63
C VAL A 244 -21.32 7.11 35.33
N THR A 245 -20.12 6.68 34.95
CA THR A 245 -19.05 7.56 34.49
C THR A 245 -18.64 7.15 33.08
N VAL A 246 -18.60 8.12 32.18
CA VAL A 246 -18.02 7.99 30.83
C VAL A 246 -16.62 8.58 30.88
N VAL A 247 -15.62 7.85 30.41
CA VAL A 247 -14.23 8.28 30.42
C VAL A 247 -13.68 8.22 29.01
N LEU A 248 -13.15 9.34 28.52
CA LEU A 248 -12.38 9.40 27.29
C LEU A 248 -10.94 9.01 27.61
N VAL A 249 -10.40 8.01 26.92
CA VAL A 249 -9.00 7.60 27.05
C VAL A 249 -8.27 7.77 25.72
N ASN A 250 -6.99 8.13 25.77
CA ASN A 250 -6.13 8.18 24.57
C ASN A 250 -5.55 6.78 24.25
N ASP A 251 -4.72 6.70 23.21
CA ASP A 251 -4.07 5.47 22.73
C ASP A 251 -3.16 4.81 23.78
N ASP A 252 -2.64 5.60 24.71
CA ASP A 252 -1.81 5.13 25.82
C ASP A 252 -2.67 4.57 26.98
N GLY A 253 -3.99 4.71 26.90
CA GLY A 253 -4.95 4.34 27.96
C GLY A 253 -5.04 5.36 29.09
N ASP A 254 -4.52 6.58 28.89
CA ASP A 254 -4.60 7.66 29.87
C ASP A 254 -5.96 8.38 29.74
N GLU A 255 -6.60 8.65 30.90
CA GLU A 255 -7.83 9.44 30.98
C GLU A 255 -7.58 10.88 30.52
N VAL A 256 -8.32 11.31 29.51
CA VAL A 256 -8.30 12.67 28.96
C VAL A 256 -9.39 13.52 29.59
N THR A 257 -10.62 13.01 29.60
CA THR A 257 -11.77 13.65 30.25
C THR A 257 -12.75 12.62 30.77
N SER A 258 -13.59 13.00 31.73
CA SER A 258 -14.67 12.15 32.21
C SER A 258 -15.88 12.98 32.64
N ASP A 259 -17.06 12.38 32.47
CA ASP A 259 -18.31 12.93 32.99
C ASP A 259 -19.12 11.84 33.69
N SER A 260 -19.97 12.23 34.65
CA SER A 260 -20.73 11.27 35.45
C SER A 260 -22.17 11.70 35.75
N VAL A 261 -23.07 10.72 35.76
CA VAL A 261 -24.47 10.91 36.18
C VAL A 261 -24.86 9.88 37.22
N THR A 262 -25.53 10.34 38.28
CA THR A 262 -26.18 9.43 39.23
C THR A 262 -27.56 9.05 38.71
N LEU A 263 -27.79 7.75 38.54
CA LEU A 263 -29.08 7.22 38.14
C LEU A 263 -30.14 7.54 39.23
N PRO A 264 -31.29 8.10 38.86
CA PRO A 264 -32.30 8.60 39.79
C PRO A 264 -33.12 7.49 40.47
#